data_AF-A0A5N9AED6-F1
#
_entry.id   AF-A0A5N9AED6-F1
#
_cell.length_a   1.000
_cell.length_b   1.000
_cell.length_c   1.000
_cell.angle_alpha   90.00
_cell.angle_beta   90.00
_cell.angle_gamma   90.00
#
_symmetry.space_group_name_H-M   'P 1'
#
loop_
_entity.id
_entity.type
_entity.pdbx_description
1 polymer ?
#
loop_
_entity_poly.entity_id
_entity_poly.type
_entity_poly.pdbx_seq_one_letter_code
_entity_poly.pdbx_strand_id
1 'polypeptide(L)'
;MESNEFYKALAKLPKSYFNQEGSLVGEITGGQYRGEAVNPVTAVAYKTTGTVYGTNKRETLRAGKVLGLNTGFTSHVYDAVTSVSNRGNTQVVRGKVRSALGV
;
A
#
# COMPACT_ATOMS: atom_id res chain seq x y z
N MET A 1 9.90 -1.30 -10.73
CA MET A 1 9.54 -2.40 -9.83
C MET A 1 8.39 -3.16 -10.43
N GLU A 2 8.47 -4.49 -10.42
CA GLU A 2 7.39 -5.34 -10.92
C GLU A 2 6.33 -5.63 -9.86
N SER A 3 5.12 -6.03 -10.29
CA SER A 3 4.00 -6.32 -9.37
C SER A 3 4.35 -7.38 -8.32
N ASN A 4 5.14 -8.41 -8.69
CA ASN A 4 5.56 -9.45 -7.76
C ASN A 4 6.57 -8.96 -6.72
N GLU A 5 7.45 -8.03 -7.10
CA GLU A 5 8.40 -7.40 -6.17
C GLU A 5 7.67 -6.52 -5.16
N PHE A 6 6.63 -5.81 -5.62
CA PHE A 6 5.74 -5.05 -4.73
C PHE A 6 5.16 -5.92 -3.62
N TYR A 7 4.53 -7.06 -3.95
CA TYR A 7 3.93 -7.93 -2.95
C TYR A 7 4.97 -8.51 -1.98
N LYS A 8 6.18 -8.84 -2.47
CA LYS A 8 7.29 -9.28 -1.61
C LYS A 8 7.77 -8.17 -0.67
N ALA A 9 7.86 -6.93 -1.14
CA ALA A 9 8.22 -5.78 -0.32
C ALA A 9 7.14 -5.50 0.73
N LEU A 10 5.87 -5.60 0.33
CA LEU A 10 4.71 -5.44 1.20
C LEU A 10 4.71 -6.49 2.33
N ALA A 11 5.01 -7.75 2.02
CA ALA A 11 5.10 -8.83 3.01
C ALA A 11 6.26 -8.68 4.00
N LYS A 12 7.27 -7.86 3.67
CA LYS A 12 8.40 -7.53 4.57
C LYS A 12 8.10 -6.35 5.49
N LEU A 13 6.98 -5.65 5.30
CA LEU A 13 6.63 -4.53 6.15
C LEU A 13 6.30 -5.01 7.58
N PRO A 14 6.48 -4.13 8.59
CA PRO A 14 6.04 -4.44 9.94
C PRO A 14 4.54 -4.69 9.96
N LYS A 15 4.12 -5.85 10.49
CA LYS A 15 2.70 -6.18 10.70
C LYS A 15 1.97 -5.16 11.56
N SER A 16 2.70 -4.40 12.39
CA SER A 16 2.18 -3.33 13.21
C SER A 16 1.53 -2.21 12.41
N TYR A 17 1.92 -2.02 11.14
CA TYR A 17 1.35 -0.95 10.31
C TYR A 17 -0.11 -1.22 9.97
N PHE A 18 -0.48 -2.47 9.74
CA PHE A 18 -1.82 -2.86 9.28
C PHE A 18 -2.50 -3.76 10.33
N ASN A 19 -2.68 -3.22 11.53
CA ASN A 19 -3.21 -3.95 12.68
C ASN A 19 -4.76 -4.01 12.76
N GLN A 20 -5.47 -3.28 11.90
CA GLN A 20 -6.93 -3.26 11.89
C GLN A 20 -7.48 -4.31 10.93
N GLU A 21 -8.17 -5.31 11.48
CA GLU A 21 -8.90 -6.30 10.68
C GLU A 21 -9.87 -5.61 9.72
N GLY A 22 -9.73 -5.92 8.43
CA GLY A 22 -10.58 -5.41 7.37
C GLY A 22 -10.14 -4.09 6.74
N SER A 23 -9.28 -3.29 7.40
CA SER A 23 -8.74 -2.04 6.84
C SER A 23 -7.41 -2.29 6.13
N LEU A 24 -7.33 -1.86 4.87
CA LEU A 24 -6.07 -1.84 4.11
C LEU A 24 -5.32 -0.50 4.22
N VAL A 25 -5.78 0.38 5.11
CA VAL A 25 -5.07 1.58 5.51
C VAL A 25 -4.44 1.30 6.87
N GLY A 26 -3.13 1.53 6.95
CA GLY A 26 -2.34 1.36 8.14
C GLY A 26 -1.84 2.68 8.70
N GLU A 27 -1.08 2.59 9.78
CA GLU A 27 -0.46 3.74 10.45
C GLU A 27 1.00 3.43 10.77
N ILE A 28 1.88 4.41 10.60
CA ILE A 28 3.28 4.25 10.97
C ILE A 28 3.38 4.17 12.50
N THR A 29 3.86 3.03 13.01
CA THR A 29 3.89 2.77 14.47
C THR A 29 5.13 3.29 15.19
N GLY A 30 6.13 3.82 14.48
CA GLY A 30 7.38 4.29 15.09
C GLY A 30 8.21 5.24 14.23
N GLY A 31 9.17 5.90 14.85
CA GLY A 31 10.03 6.90 14.22
C GLY A 31 9.42 8.30 14.19
N GLN A 32 10.04 9.20 13.42
CA GLN A 32 9.67 10.62 13.34
C GLN A 32 8.26 10.84 12.78
N TYR A 33 7.73 9.91 11.98
CA TYR A 33 6.42 9.99 11.33
C TYR A 33 5.38 9.08 11.95
N ARG A 34 5.54 8.74 13.23
CA ARG A 34 4.55 7.95 13.97
C ARG A 34 3.21 8.68 13.97
N GLY A 35 2.12 7.97 13.71
CA GLY A 35 0.79 8.59 13.60
C GLY A 35 0.29 8.79 12.17
N GLU A 36 1.20 8.76 11.20
CA GLU A 36 0.83 9.04 9.81
C GLU A 36 0.14 7.86 9.16
N ALA A 37 -0.99 8.13 8.52
CA ALA A 37 -1.75 7.13 7.78
C ALA A 37 -1.02 6.75 6.49
N VAL A 38 -0.95 5.45 6.21
CA VAL A 38 -0.30 4.89 5.04
C VAL A 38 -1.18 3.85 4.36
N ASN A 39 -1.10 3.77 3.05
CA ASN A 39 -1.67 2.67 2.28
C ASN A 39 -0.54 1.71 1.85
N PRO A 40 -0.84 0.55 1.25
CA PRO A 40 0.17 -0.43 0.87
C PRO A 40 1.29 0.14 -0.01
N VAL A 41 0.96 1.04 -0.94
CA VAL A 41 1.95 1.65 -1.84
C VAL A 41 2.80 2.66 -1.10
N THR A 42 2.17 3.56 -0.33
CA THR A 42 2.90 4.60 0.41
C THR A 42 3.72 4.03 1.55
N ALA A 43 3.28 2.92 2.18
CA ALA A 43 4.03 2.20 3.19
C ALA A 43 5.30 1.55 2.60
N VAL A 44 5.20 0.93 1.43
CA VAL A 44 6.38 0.40 0.72
C VAL A 44 7.31 1.55 0.30
N ALA A 45 6.76 2.63 -0.26
CA ALA A 45 7.56 3.80 -0.67
C ALA A 45 8.29 4.45 0.51
N TYR A 46 7.62 4.58 1.66
CA TYR A 46 8.22 5.07 2.89
C TYR A 46 9.36 4.16 3.34
N LYS A 47 9.19 2.83 3.30
CA LYS A 47 10.24 1.91 3.72
C LYS A 47 11.47 1.95 2.79
N THR A 48 11.27 2.20 1.50
CA THR A 48 12.34 2.28 0.51
C THR A 48 13.05 3.63 0.49
N THR A 49 12.31 4.73 0.66
CA THR A 49 12.81 6.10 0.40
C THR A 49 12.90 6.97 1.65
N GLY A 50 12.30 6.55 2.77
CA GLY A 50 12.17 7.34 3.99
C GLY A 50 11.20 8.52 3.91
N THR A 51 10.58 8.75 2.75
CA THR A 51 9.63 9.86 2.54
C THR A 51 8.20 9.38 2.80
N VAL A 52 7.44 10.14 3.58
CA VAL A 52 6.02 9.87 3.82
C VAL A 52 5.17 10.47 2.70
N TYR A 53 4.19 9.71 2.25
CA TYR A 53 3.22 10.12 1.24
C TYR A 53 1.82 9.97 1.83
N GLY A 54 0.94 10.92 1.52
CA GLY A 54 -0.45 10.86 1.97
C GLY A 54 -1.21 9.67 1.37
N THR A 55 -2.33 9.30 1.99
CA THR A 55 -3.13 8.14 1.57
C THR A 55 -4.04 8.40 0.37
N ASN A 56 -4.08 9.63 -0.15
CA ASN A 56 -4.94 10.02 -1.27
C ASN A 56 -4.42 9.46 -2.62
N LYS A 57 -5.29 9.43 -3.64
CA LYS A 57 -4.95 8.88 -4.96
C LYS A 57 -3.71 9.54 -5.58
N ARG A 58 -3.60 10.86 -5.49
CA ARG A 58 -2.51 11.64 -6.10
C ARG A 58 -1.16 11.26 -5.48
N GLU A 59 -1.07 11.23 -4.16
CA GLU A 59 0.14 10.88 -3.43
C GLU A 59 0.48 9.39 -3.59
N THR A 60 -0.52 8.52 -3.68
CA THR A 60 -0.32 7.10 -3.97
C THR A 60 0.32 6.88 -5.34
N LEU A 61 -0.15 7.60 -6.36
CA LEU A 61 0.45 7.56 -7.70
C LEU A 61 1.87 8.11 -7.72
N ARG A 62 2.13 9.17 -6.95
CA ARG A 62 3.47 9.73 -6.79
C ARG A 62 4.43 8.73 -6.13
N ALA A 63 3.99 8.09 -5.04
CA ALA A 63 4.73 7.04 -4.35
C ALA A 63 4.99 5.85 -5.29
N GLY A 64 3.99 5.42 -6.05
CA GLY A 64 4.13 4.36 -7.06
C GLY A 64 5.15 4.72 -8.14
N LYS A 65 5.14 5.96 -8.63
CA LYS A 65 6.12 6.43 -9.63
C LYS A 65 7.55 6.38 -9.08
N VAL A 66 7.76 6.78 -7.83
CA VAL A 66 9.09 6.72 -7.19
C VAL A 66 9.56 5.28 -7.01
N LEU A 67 8.64 4.36 -6.72
CA LEU A 67 8.91 2.92 -6.71
C LEU A 67 9.11 2.31 -8.11
N GLY A 68 8.89 3.08 -9.18
CA GLY A 68 8.91 2.59 -10.55
C GLY A 68 7.80 1.58 -10.85
N LEU A 69 6.65 1.71 -10.19
CA LEU A 69 5.44 0.95 -10.46
C LEU A 69 4.66 1.55 -11.63
N ASN A 70 3.96 0.70 -12.37
CA ASN A 70 3.02 1.15 -13.38
C ASN A 70 1.87 1.94 -12.72
N THR A 71 1.51 3.09 -13.30
CA THR A 71 0.40 3.96 -12.85
C THR A 71 -0.93 3.20 -12.81
N GLY A 72 -1.18 2.30 -13.77
CA GLY A 72 -2.39 1.47 -13.81
C GLY A 72 -2.44 0.49 -12.65
N PHE A 73 -1.33 -0.21 -12.39
CA PHE A 73 -1.23 -1.10 -11.23
C PHE A 73 -1.42 -0.34 -9.92
N THR A 74 -0.75 0.80 -9.77
CA THR A 74 -0.85 1.65 -8.57
C THR A 74 -2.29 2.14 -8.34
N SER A 75 -3.00 2.51 -9.40
CA SER A 75 -4.42 2.89 -9.34
C SER A 75 -5.28 1.71 -8.88
N HIS A 76 -5.05 0.51 -9.41
CA HIS A 76 -5.79 -0.69 -8.99
C HIS A 76 -5.54 -1.04 -7.52
N VAL A 77 -4.31 -0.88 -7.02
CA VAL A 77 -4.01 -1.06 -5.59
C VAL A 77 -4.74 -0.01 -4.75
N TYR A 78 -4.75 1.25 -5.17
CA TYR A 78 -5.50 2.31 -4.48
C TYR A 78 -7.01 2.02 -4.42
N ASP A 79 -7.61 1.65 -5.54
CA ASP A 79 -9.04 1.33 -5.62
C ASP A 79 -9.35 0.07 -4.77
N ALA A 80 -8.41 -0.89 -4.72
CA ALA A 80 -8.50 -2.09 -3.89
C ALA A 80 -8.40 -1.78 -2.39
N VAL A 81 -7.72 -0.72 -2.00
CA VAL A 81 -7.62 -0.28 -0.59
C VAL A 81 -8.87 0.49 -0.19
N THR A 82 -9.34 1.40 -1.05
CA THR A 82 -10.46 2.30 -0.74
C THR A 82 -11.85 1.68 -0.92
N SER A 83 -11.94 0.41 -1.35
CA SER A 83 -13.22 -0.29 -1.55
C SER A 83 -14.16 0.36 -2.55
N VAL A 84 -13.62 1.19 -3.45
CA VAL A 84 -14.40 1.84 -4.49
C VAL A 84 -15.07 0.82 -5.42
N SER A 85 -14.44 -0.36 -5.61
CA SER A 85 -15.04 -1.47 -6.35
C SER A 85 -14.72 -2.82 -5.71
N ASN A 86 -15.75 -3.63 -5.48
CA ASN A 86 -15.65 -5.02 -5.00
C ASN A 86 -15.77 -6.05 -6.13
N ARG A 87 -15.46 -5.67 -7.38
CA ARG A 87 -15.62 -6.53 -8.56
C ARG A 87 -14.36 -6.52 -9.43
N GLY A 88 -14.17 -7.61 -10.18
CA GLY A 88 -13.13 -7.73 -11.19
C GLY A 88 -11.71 -7.71 -10.63
N ASN A 89 -10.77 -7.13 -11.38
CA ASN A 89 -9.34 -7.12 -11.03
C ASN A 89 -9.06 -6.49 -9.65
N THR A 90 -9.85 -5.49 -9.24
CA THR A 90 -9.72 -4.82 -7.93
C THR A 90 -9.91 -5.79 -6.77
N GLN A 91 -10.83 -6.76 -6.88
CA GLN A 91 -11.02 -7.81 -5.87
C GLN A 91 -9.82 -8.77 -5.80
N VAL A 92 -9.25 -9.11 -6.96
CA VAL A 92 -8.06 -9.97 -7.04
C VAL A 92 -6.85 -9.29 -6.42
N VAL A 93 -6.61 -8.02 -6.77
CA VAL A 93 -5.52 -7.21 -6.21
C VAL A 93 -5.69 -7.06 -4.70
N ARG A 94 -6.92 -6.80 -4.22
CA ARG A 94 -7.22 -6.77 -2.79
C ARG A 94 -6.83 -8.08 -2.09
N GLY A 95 -7.23 -9.22 -2.63
CA GLY A 95 -6.88 -10.53 -2.07
C GLY A 95 -5.37 -10.74 -1.98
N LYS A 96 -4.62 -10.34 -3.01
CA LYS A 96 -3.15 -10.40 -3.01
C LYS A 96 -2.53 -9.46 -1.98
N VAL A 97 -3.04 -8.24 -1.85
CA VAL A 97 -2.59 -7.27 -0.83
C VAL A 97 -2.84 -7.81 0.57
N ARG A 98 -4.04 -8.33 0.85
CA ARG A 98 -4.40 -8.97 2.13
C ARG A 98 -3.49 -10.15 2.45
N SER A 99 -3.33 -11.05 1.50
CA SER A 99 -2.43 -12.21 1.63
C SER A 99 -0.99 -11.80 1.91
N ALA A 100 -0.48 -10.76 1.26
CA ALA A 100 0.88 -10.25 1.51
C ALA A 100 1.01 -9.59 2.88
N LEU A 101 -0.02 -8.88 3.35
CA LEU A 101 -0.05 -8.28 4.68
C LEU A 101 -0.30 -9.30 5.81
N GLY A 102 -0.87 -10.47 5.48
CA GLY A 102 -1.22 -11.51 6.44
C GLY A 102 -2.48 -11.19 7.25
N VAL A 103 -3.43 -10.47 6.64
CA VAL A 103 -4.73 -10.05 7.21
C VAL A 103 -5.91 -10.54 6.38
#